data_AF-A0A935MI61-F1
#
_entry.id   AF-A0A935MI61-F1
#
_cell.length_a   1.000
_cell.length_b   1.000
_cell.length_c   1.000
_cell.angle_alpha   90.00
_cell.angle_beta   90.00
_cell.angle_gamma   90.00
#
_symmetry.space_group_name_H-M   'P 1'
#
loop_
_entity.id
_entity.type
_entity.pdbx_description
1 polymer ?
#
loop_
_entity_poly.entity_id
_entity_poly.type
_entity_poly.pdbx_seq_one_letter_code
_entity_poly.pdbx_strand_id
1 'polypeptide(L)'
;MLDKQTTDRNRQPIALLGKVYCKVDAQFGAIEVGDLLTTSNTLGHAMKATHSEMASGSILGKALQSLKEGQGMIPILVALQ
;
A
#
# COMPACT_ATOMS: atom_id res chain seq x y z
N MET A 1 6.21 -14.04 26.27
CA MET A 1 5.43 -13.91 25.02
C MET A 1 4.72 -12.57 25.03
N LEU A 2 5.24 -11.58 24.31
CA LEU A 2 4.62 -10.25 24.14
C LEU A 2 3.36 -10.38 23.27
N ASP A 3 2.27 -11.00 23.75
CA ASP A 3 0.92 -10.75 23.18
C ASP A 3 -0.26 -11.39 23.95
N LYS A 4 -0.09 -11.82 25.21
CA LYS A 4 -1.23 -12.32 26.01
C LYS A 4 -1.90 -11.19 26.80
N GLN A 5 -2.43 -10.19 26.10
CA GLN A 5 -3.38 -9.24 26.70
C GLN A 5 -4.74 -9.39 26.02
N THR A 6 -5.74 -9.85 26.79
CA THR A 6 -7.16 -9.79 26.44
C THR A 6 -7.63 -8.34 26.45
N THR A 7 -7.33 -7.61 25.38
CA THR A 7 -7.93 -6.29 25.12
C THR A 7 -9.06 -6.46 24.12
N ASP A 8 -10.26 -6.47 24.69
CA ASP A 8 -11.52 -6.50 23.97
C ASP A 8 -11.84 -5.07 23.48
N ARG A 9 -11.50 -4.81 22.21
CA ARG A 9 -12.28 -4.06 21.20
C ARG A 9 -11.37 -3.59 20.06
N ASN A 10 -11.58 -4.19 18.87
CA ASN A 10 -11.10 -3.75 17.56
C ASN A 10 -9.61 -3.99 17.21
N ARG A 11 -9.06 -5.19 17.51
CA ARG A 11 -7.80 -5.62 16.87
C ARG A 11 -8.05 -5.89 15.38
N GLN A 12 -7.37 -5.15 14.52
CA GLN A 12 -7.40 -5.35 13.07
C GLN A 12 -6.11 -6.06 12.61
N PRO A 13 -6.20 -7.03 11.69
CA PRO A 13 -5.01 -7.66 11.15
C PRO A 13 -4.18 -6.63 10.37
N ILE A 14 -2.87 -6.64 10.60
CA ILE A 14 -1.92 -5.78 9.88
C ILE A 14 -1.11 -6.66 8.92
N ALA A 15 -1.08 -6.26 7.66
CA ALA A 15 -0.25 -6.91 6.66
C ALA A 15 1.22 -6.51 6.86
N LEU A 16 2.05 -7.47 7.28
CA LEU A 16 3.49 -7.26 7.45
C LEU A 16 4.31 -7.73 6.24
N LEU A 17 3.79 -8.73 5.50
CA LEU A 17 4.45 -9.35 4.35
C LEU A 17 3.41 -10.07 3.48
N GLY A 18 3.63 -10.11 2.17
CA GLY A 18 2.90 -10.96 1.23
C GLY A 18 1.97 -10.19 0.28
N LYS A 19 1.03 -10.91 -0.34
CA LYS A 19 0.07 -10.34 -1.29
C LYS A 19 -1.19 -9.91 -0.57
N VAL A 20 -1.53 -8.62 -0.63
CA VAL A 20 -2.74 -8.05 0.00
C VAL A 20 -3.39 -7.04 -0.92
N TYR A 21 -4.68 -6.77 -0.74
CA TYR A 21 -5.35 -5.69 -1.46
C TYR A 21 -5.13 -4.35 -0.79
N CYS A 22 -4.85 -3.33 -1.60
CA CYS A 22 -4.64 -1.95 -1.16
C CYS A 22 -5.54 -1.01 -1.96
N LYS A 23 -6.12 -0.02 -1.26
CA LYS A 23 -6.81 1.08 -1.90
C LYS A 23 -5.79 1.97 -2.57
N VAL A 24 -6.01 2.33 -3.82
CA VAL A 24 -5.08 3.14 -4.59
C VAL A 24 -5.80 4.26 -5.34
N ASP A 25 -5.09 5.36 -5.56
CA ASP A 25 -5.56 6.53 -6.27
C ASP A 25 -4.64 6.84 -7.45
N ALA A 26 -5.17 6.66 -8.66
CA ALA A 26 -4.48 6.91 -9.92
C ALA A 26 -4.65 8.36 -10.43
N GLN A 27 -5.31 9.26 -9.67
CA GLN A 27 -5.36 10.69 -10.00
C GLN A 27 -3.96 11.35 -9.92
N PHE A 28 -3.03 10.76 -9.17
CA PHE A 28 -1.64 11.20 -9.05
C PHE A 28 -0.70 10.52 -10.06
N GLY A 29 -1.26 9.71 -10.96
CA GLY A 29 -0.54 8.97 -12.00
C GLY A 29 -1.09 7.55 -12.14
N ALA A 30 -1.23 7.09 -13.38
CA ALA A 30 -1.63 5.72 -13.67
C ALA A 30 -0.69 4.72 -12.97
N ILE A 31 -1.27 3.71 -12.35
CA ILE A 31 -0.56 2.65 -11.65
C ILE A 31 -0.40 1.48 -12.61
N GLU A 32 0.83 1.03 -12.79
CA GLU A 32 1.20 -0.10 -13.61
C GLU A 32 1.76 -1.24 -12.75
N VAL A 33 1.74 -2.46 -13.29
CA VAL A 33 2.33 -3.61 -12.61
C VAL A 33 3.81 -3.37 -12.38
N GLY A 34 4.26 -3.56 -11.13
CA GLY A 34 5.64 -3.34 -10.73
C GLY A 34 5.94 -1.95 -10.20
N ASP A 35 5.00 -1.00 -10.32
CA ASP A 35 5.15 0.33 -9.73
C ASP A 35 5.31 0.24 -8.21
N LEU A 36 6.20 1.07 -7.69
CA LEU A 36 6.32 1.27 -6.25
C LEU A 36 5.19 2.19 -5.79
N LEU A 37 4.60 1.88 -4.64
CA LEU A 37 3.49 2.62 -4.06
C LEU A 37 3.93 3.31 -2.78
N THR A 38 3.40 4.52 -2.57
CA THR A 38 3.57 5.32 -1.36
C THR A 38 2.21 5.87 -0.91
N THR A 39 2.14 6.57 0.23
CA THR A 39 0.90 7.16 0.74
C THR A 39 0.37 8.24 -0.19
N SER A 40 -0.93 8.23 -0.47
CA SER A 40 -1.62 9.27 -1.26
C SER A 40 -2.08 10.44 -0.38
N ASN A 41 -2.34 11.59 -1.00
CA ASN A 41 -3.09 12.68 -0.36
C ASN A 41 -4.58 12.31 -0.16
N THR A 42 -5.07 11.32 -0.89
CA THR A 42 -6.40 10.75 -0.67
C THR A 42 -6.39 9.84 0.55
N LEU A 43 -7.23 10.15 1.53
CA LEU A 43 -7.28 9.42 2.81
C LEU A 43 -7.47 7.91 2.60
N GLY A 44 -6.59 7.13 3.22
CA GLY A 44 -6.63 5.67 3.18
C GLY A 44 -6.25 5.05 1.84
N HIS A 45 -5.67 5.80 0.90
CA HIS A 45 -5.20 5.31 -0.38
C HIS A 45 -3.68 5.40 -0.51
N ALA A 46 -3.12 4.51 -1.30
CA ALA A 46 -1.77 4.64 -1.83
C ALA A 46 -1.80 5.28 -3.23
N MET A 47 -0.65 5.76 -3.68
CA MET A 47 -0.46 6.28 -5.04
C MET A 47 0.89 5.81 -5.59
N LYS A 48 1.10 5.96 -6.90
CA LYS A 48 2.40 5.70 -7.52
C LYS A 48 3.48 6.60 -6.90
N ALA A 49 4.59 5.99 -6.50
CA ALA A 49 5.79 6.71 -6.10
C ALA A 49 6.50 7.23 -7.35
N THR A 50 6.52 8.55 -7.55
CA THR A 50 7.09 9.19 -8.74
C THR A 50 8.56 9.60 -8.57
N HIS A 51 9.03 9.77 -7.33
CA HIS A 51 10.39 10.21 -7.02
C HIS A 51 11.14 9.10 -6.29
N SER A 52 11.73 8.17 -7.06
CA SER A 52 12.42 6.97 -6.54
C SER A 52 13.52 7.29 -5.53
N GLU A 53 14.26 8.37 -5.76
CA GLU A 53 15.38 8.84 -4.94
C GLU A 53 14.96 9.34 -3.55
N MET A 54 13.72 9.80 -3.40
CA MET A 54 13.15 10.25 -2.12
C MET A 54 12.21 9.21 -1.49
N ALA A 55 11.94 8.12 -2.20
CA ALA A 55 10.95 7.14 -1.80
C ALA A 55 11.49 6.11 -0.78
N SER A 56 12.80 6.03 -0.59
CA SER A 56 13.40 5.13 0.41
C SER A 56 12.84 5.43 1.81
N GLY A 57 12.19 4.44 2.43
CA GLY A 57 11.50 4.59 3.73
C GLY A 57 10.04 5.03 3.66
N SER A 58 9.52 5.41 2.50
CA SER A 58 8.09 5.75 2.29
C SER A 58 7.36 4.79 1.34
N ILE A 59 8.07 3.79 0.80
CA ILE A 59 7.47 2.71 0.03
C ILE A 59 6.74 1.75 0.96
N LEU A 60 5.47 1.50 0.64
CA LEU A 60 4.63 0.52 1.35
C LEU A 60 4.48 -0.80 0.59
N GLY A 61 4.79 -0.83 -0.70
CA GLY A 61 4.72 -2.05 -1.50
C GLY A 61 4.81 -1.83 -3.00
N LYS A 62 4.60 -2.91 -3.75
CA LYS A 62 4.67 -2.94 -5.22
C LYS A 62 3.34 -3.37 -5.82
N ALA A 63 2.85 -2.67 -6.84
CA ALA A 63 1.60 -2.99 -7.51
C ALA A 63 1.68 -4.32 -8.27
N LEU A 64 0.66 -5.17 -8.13
CA LEU A 64 0.53 -6.43 -8.88
C LEU A 64 -0.59 -6.38 -9.94
N GLN A 65 -1.27 -5.24 -10.06
CA GLN A 65 -2.31 -4.99 -11.06
C GLN A 65 -2.30 -3.49 -11.40
N SER A 66 -2.66 -3.15 -12.64
CA SER A 66 -2.75 -1.76 -13.08
C SER A 66 -4.09 -1.10 -12.74
N LEU A 67 -4.05 0.23 -12.62
CA LEU A 67 -5.22 1.11 -12.53
C LEU A 67 -4.93 2.39 -13.31
N LYS A 68 -5.65 2.59 -14.42
CA LYS A 68 -5.41 3.70 -15.34
C LYS A 68 -5.82 5.07 -14.78
N GLU A 69 -6.97 5.12 -14.10
CA GLU A 69 -7.56 6.36 -13.60
C GLU A 69 -8.48 6.10 -12.40
N GLY A 70 -8.77 7.15 -11.62
CA GLY A 70 -9.67 7.10 -10.49
C GLY A 70 -9.11 6.34 -9.27
N GLN A 71 -10.01 5.84 -8.44
CA GLN A 71 -9.69 5.10 -7.22
C GLN A 71 -10.13 3.64 -7.34
N GLY A 72 -9.37 2.73 -6.74
CA GLY A 72 -9.67 1.30 -6.82
C GLY A 72 -8.97 0.47 -5.74
N MET A 73 -9.30 -0.81 -5.69
CA MET A 73 -8.62 -1.80 -4.87
C MET A 73 -7.81 -2.72 -5.77
N ILE A 74 -6.49 -2.75 -5.58
CA ILE A 74 -5.59 -3.62 -6.36
C ILE A 74 -4.77 -4.53 -5.44
N PRO A 75 -4.39 -5.74 -5.90
CA PRO A 75 -3.40 -6.54 -5.21
C PRO A 75 -2.03 -5.86 -5.26
N ILE A 76 -1.33 -5.86 -4.13
CA ILE A 76 0.03 -5.37 -3.97
C ILE A 76 0.89 -6.43 -3.27
N LEU A 77 2.20 -6.36 -3.49
CA LEU A 77 3.18 -7.09 -2.70
C LEU A 77 3.72 -6.17 -1.61
N VAL A 78 3.48 -6.53 -0.35
CA VAL A 78 4.13 -5.93 0.83
C VAL A 78 5.39 -6.72 1.12
N ALA A 79 6.52 -6.04 1.17
CA ALA A 79 7.81 -6.61 1.54
C ALA A 79 8.68 -5.53 2.20
N LEU A 80 9.48 -5.94 3.19
CA LEU A 80 10.57 -5.12 3.71
C LEU A 80 11.71 -5.19 2.70
N GLN A 81 12.11 -4.04 2.15
CA GLN A 81 13.35 -3.89 1.37
C GLN A 81 14.45 -3.31 2.25
#